data_AF-A0A4Z0YHX4-F1
#
_entry.id   AF-A0A4Z0YHX4-F1
#
_cell.length_a   1.000
_cell.length_b   1.000
_cell.length_c   1.000
_cell.angle_alpha   90.00
_cell.angle_beta   90.00
_cell.angle_gamma   90.00
#
_symmetry.space_group_name_H-M   'P 1'
#
loop_
_entity.id
_entity.type
_entity.pdbx_description
1 polymer ?
#
loop_
_entity_poly.entity_id
_entity_poly.type
_entity_poly.pdbx_seq_one_letter_code
_entity_poly.pdbx_strand_id
1 'polypeptide(L)'
;MEKEQGQSQDSFDLTRKFCLILLSDIMRGRNSIVRREFNEFLTLEDEIKIKAAFEKDEIKPDDDINTSVDQTKSLSANIAWGLEYPAIDGDDHTKLGEPQAFLEKLYEIFSWGKCESAETIGNKNRLSWYAVILRYWVSGNGFGMIIDKSLTYAQNSFDYKVRIDGQLIPYNHQSMMHRNIVMSETLQAIESVVLFSFANYFLRFSEAYKRIHGIEGEMNNDWYEFVEYGTTNKLTIFLQRNGFSRETALFIRKHRSEYVVGLDDSKPVKIKKNILNCGNFSVVSEVEDMSINNPDLFVD
;
A
#
# COMPACT_ATOMS: atom_id res chain seq x y z
N MET A 1 -14.39 12.98 13.06
CA MET A 1 -14.20 14.35 12.55
C MET A 1 -14.65 14.37 11.11
N GLU A 2 -15.46 15.35 10.72
CA GLU A 2 -15.94 15.51 9.35
C GLU A 2 -15.29 16.75 8.73
N LYS A 3 -15.08 16.72 7.42
CA LYS A 3 -14.47 17.83 6.68
C LYS A 3 -15.43 19.01 6.62
N GLU A 4 -14.94 20.19 6.98
CA GLU A 4 -15.75 21.40 6.96
C GLU A 4 -16.01 21.90 5.53
N GLN A 5 -17.15 22.59 5.32
CA GLN A 5 -17.50 23.12 4.02
C GLN A 5 -16.50 24.20 3.59
N GLY A 6 -15.88 24.03 2.42
CA GLY A 6 -14.88 24.95 1.88
C GLY A 6 -13.43 24.68 2.35
N GLN A 7 -13.21 23.73 3.27
CA GLN A 7 -11.88 23.30 3.65
C GLN A 7 -11.23 22.48 2.52
N SER A 8 -9.94 22.72 2.23
CA SER A 8 -9.18 21.88 1.31
C SER A 8 -8.96 20.48 1.89
N GLN A 9 -8.67 19.49 1.04
CA GLN A 9 -8.36 18.14 1.54
C GLN A 9 -7.08 18.15 2.40
N ASP A 10 -6.01 18.78 1.91
CA ASP A 10 -4.73 18.83 2.63
C ASP A 10 -4.86 19.47 4.02
N SER A 11 -5.66 20.55 4.13
CA SER A 11 -5.92 21.19 5.41
C SER A 11 -6.67 20.24 6.36
N PHE A 12 -7.69 19.53 5.86
CA PHE A 12 -8.43 18.57 6.66
C PHE A 12 -7.56 17.40 7.13
N ASP A 13 -6.73 16.84 6.25
CA ASP A 13 -5.81 15.75 6.57
C ASP A 13 -4.80 16.19 7.63
N LEU A 14 -4.30 17.42 7.53
CA LEU A 14 -3.39 18.00 8.51
C LEU A 14 -4.07 18.21 9.87
N THR A 15 -5.27 18.79 9.89
CA THR A 15 -6.07 18.94 11.12
C THR A 15 -6.28 17.59 11.79
N ARG A 16 -6.63 16.57 11.01
CA ARG A 16 -6.88 15.22 11.51
C ARG A 16 -5.63 14.63 12.16
N LYS A 17 -4.47 14.74 11.49
CA LYS A 17 -3.18 14.28 12.02
C LYS A 17 -2.84 14.97 13.34
N PHE A 18 -3.01 16.29 13.42
CA PHE A 18 -2.78 17.02 14.67
C PHE A 18 -3.74 16.60 15.79
N CYS A 19 -5.02 16.39 15.50
CA CYS A 19 -5.98 15.89 16.48
C CYS A 19 -5.59 14.50 17.01
N LEU A 20 -5.12 13.60 16.15
CA LEU A 20 -4.67 12.27 16.56
C LEU A 20 -3.41 12.32 17.42
N ILE A 21 -2.43 13.13 17.04
CA ILE A 21 -1.20 13.34 17.83
C ILE A 21 -1.55 13.93 19.20
N LEU A 22 -2.37 14.99 19.23
CA LEU A 22 -2.80 15.65 20.46
C LEU A 22 -3.55 14.68 21.38
N LEU A 23 -4.48 13.89 20.85
CA LEU A 23 -5.19 12.87 21.62
C LEU A 23 -4.21 11.85 22.22
N SER A 24 -3.26 11.37 21.42
CA SER A 24 -2.24 10.42 21.87
C SER A 24 -1.35 11.01 22.97
N ASP A 25 -0.99 12.29 22.85
CA ASP A 25 -0.18 13.01 23.85
C ASP A 25 -0.93 13.25 25.15
N ILE A 26 -2.21 13.62 25.08
CA ILE A 26 -3.07 13.75 26.26
C ILE A 26 -3.17 12.40 26.97
N MET A 27 -3.52 11.33 26.23
CA MET A 27 -3.71 9.99 26.80
C MET A 27 -2.44 9.41 27.43
N ARG A 28 -1.27 9.67 26.84
CA ARG A 28 0.04 9.19 27.35
C ARG A 28 0.75 10.17 28.28
N GLY A 29 0.18 11.35 28.51
CA GLY A 29 0.82 12.41 29.29
C GLY A 29 2.10 12.97 28.67
N ARG A 30 2.29 12.84 27.34
CA ARG A 30 3.46 13.38 26.63
C ARG A 30 3.35 14.89 26.50
N ASN A 31 4.47 15.60 26.57
CA ASN A 31 4.54 17.06 26.37
C ASN A 31 5.24 17.39 25.05
N SER A 32 4.60 17.03 23.94
CA SER A 32 5.14 17.23 22.59
C SER A 32 5.11 18.70 22.15
N ILE A 33 5.63 19.01 20.96
CA ILE A 33 5.43 20.32 20.33
C ILE A 33 3.93 20.56 20.10
N VAL A 34 3.23 19.60 19.50
CA VAL A 34 1.79 19.72 19.20
C VAL A 34 1.01 20.03 20.46
N ARG A 35 1.21 19.30 21.55
CA ARG A 35 0.48 19.58 22.80
C ARG A 35 0.73 20.99 23.31
N ARG A 36 1.98 21.48 23.27
CA ARG A 36 2.34 22.82 23.75
C ARG A 36 1.68 23.93 22.95
N GLU A 37 1.60 23.79 21.63
CA GLU A 37 0.90 24.77 20.78
C GLU A 37 -0.60 24.84 21.06
N PHE A 38 -1.19 23.77 21.62
CA PHE A 38 -2.61 23.73 21.98
C PHE A 38 -2.91 24.13 23.43
N ASN A 39 -1.90 24.46 24.25
CA ASN A 39 -2.09 24.80 25.67
C ASN A 39 -3.00 26.02 25.89
N GLU A 40 -2.98 26.99 24.99
CA GLU A 40 -3.85 28.19 25.11
C GLU A 40 -5.31 27.89 24.73
N PHE A 41 -5.57 26.75 24.08
CA PHE A 41 -6.89 26.36 23.58
C PHE A 41 -7.53 25.22 24.39
N LEU A 42 -6.79 24.58 25.29
CA LEU A 42 -7.27 23.46 26.11
C LEU A 42 -7.11 23.77 27.59
N THR A 43 -8.21 23.71 28.33
CA THR A 43 -8.16 23.78 29.79
C THR A 43 -7.84 22.40 30.38
N LEU A 44 -7.41 22.36 31.65
CA LEU A 44 -7.22 21.11 32.37
C LEU A 44 -8.51 20.27 32.43
N GLU A 45 -9.67 20.94 32.50
CA GLU A 45 -10.97 20.27 32.50
C GLU A 45 -11.24 19.58 31.14
N ASP A 46 -10.86 20.22 30.03
CA ASP A 46 -10.99 19.64 28.69
C ASP A 46 -10.11 18.39 28.54
N GLU A 47 -8.85 18.45 29.00
CA GLU A 47 -7.96 17.27 28.98
C GLU A 47 -8.53 16.10 29.82
N ILE A 48 -9.12 16.39 30.99
CA ILE A 48 -9.75 15.37 31.83
C ILE A 48 -10.95 14.74 31.11
N LYS A 49 -11.80 15.56 30.47
CA LYS A 49 -12.95 15.08 29.68
C LYS A 49 -12.50 14.21 28.51
N ILE A 50 -11.47 14.63 27.78
CA ILE A 50 -10.88 13.86 26.68
C ILE A 50 -10.36 12.52 27.21
N LYS A 51 -9.57 12.52 28.28
CA LYS A 51 -9.07 11.27 28.88
C LYS A 51 -10.20 10.33 29.25
N ALA A 52 -11.20 10.82 29.99
CA ALA A 52 -12.33 10.02 30.44
C ALA A 52 -13.11 9.38 29.27
N ALA A 53 -13.18 10.07 28.12
CA ALA A 53 -13.86 9.55 26.92
C ALA A 53 -13.14 8.34 26.30
N PHE A 54 -11.80 8.30 26.35
CA PHE A 54 -10.99 7.25 25.71
C PHE A 54 -10.31 6.27 26.71
N GLU A 55 -10.44 6.52 28.02
CA GLU A 55 -9.83 5.70 29.07
C GLU A 55 -10.44 4.31 29.17
N LYS A 56 -11.72 4.15 28.80
CA LYS A 56 -12.41 2.84 28.82
C LYS A 56 -12.17 1.99 27.58
N ASP A 57 -11.58 2.56 26.53
CA ASP A 57 -11.35 1.83 25.29
C ASP A 57 -10.22 0.82 25.44
N GLU A 58 -10.45 -0.43 25.02
CA GLU A 58 -9.39 -1.46 24.99
C GLU A 58 -8.28 -1.07 24.00
N ILE A 59 -8.66 -0.51 22.86
CA ILE A 59 -7.73 0.04 21.87
C ILE A 59 -7.43 1.49 22.22
N LYS A 60 -6.17 1.74 22.58
CA LYS A 60 -5.66 3.07 22.88
C LYS A 60 -5.14 3.77 21.63
N PRO A 61 -5.08 5.11 21.63
CA PRO A 61 -4.31 5.85 20.63
C PRO A 61 -2.87 5.32 20.56
N ASP A 62 -2.43 4.97 19.36
CA ASP A 62 -1.07 4.57 19.10
C ASP A 62 -0.26 5.73 18.48
N ASP A 63 0.86 5.40 17.83
CA ASP A 63 1.68 6.39 17.13
C ASP A 63 1.32 6.50 15.63
N ASP A 64 0.26 5.83 15.19
CA ASP A 64 -0.30 6.08 13.86
C ASP A 64 -1.01 7.43 13.81
N ILE A 65 -0.71 8.19 12.76
CA ILE A 65 -1.32 9.50 12.54
C ILE A 65 -2.38 9.48 11.43
N ASN A 66 -2.64 8.33 10.80
CA ASN A 66 -3.52 8.23 9.64
C ASN A 66 -4.92 7.72 10.05
N THR A 67 -4.97 6.85 11.05
CA THR A 67 -6.15 6.14 11.51
C THR A 67 -6.54 6.55 12.93
N SER A 68 -7.84 6.70 13.17
CA SER A 68 -8.37 7.01 14.49
C SER A 68 -8.60 5.75 15.32
N VAL A 69 -8.71 5.93 16.64
CA VAL A 69 -9.06 4.86 17.58
C VAL A 69 -10.32 4.10 17.13
N ASP A 70 -11.35 4.81 16.67
CA ASP A 70 -12.61 4.18 16.22
C ASP A 70 -12.43 3.34 14.96
N GLN A 71 -11.60 3.80 14.01
CA GLN A 71 -11.28 3.01 12.82
C GLN A 71 -10.48 1.77 13.20
N THR A 72 -9.52 1.88 14.12
CA THR A 72 -8.73 0.74 14.61
C THR A 72 -9.61 -0.28 15.35
N LYS A 73 -10.60 0.18 16.12
CA LYS A 73 -11.63 -0.70 16.72
C LYS A 73 -12.46 -1.40 15.66
N SER A 74 -12.97 -0.66 14.69
CA SER A 74 -13.76 -1.20 13.58
C SER A 74 -12.98 -2.27 12.81
N LEU A 75 -11.71 -1.98 12.48
CA LEU A 75 -10.80 -2.92 11.82
C LEU A 75 -10.60 -4.19 12.66
N SER A 76 -10.26 -4.03 13.93
CA SER A 76 -9.98 -5.15 14.83
C SER A 76 -11.21 -6.06 15.00
N ALA A 77 -12.39 -5.47 15.13
CA ALA A 77 -13.64 -6.23 15.16
C ALA A 77 -13.85 -7.01 13.86
N ASN A 78 -13.72 -6.36 12.69
CA ASN A 78 -13.93 -7.04 11.41
C ASN A 78 -12.93 -8.19 11.19
N ILE A 79 -11.66 -8.02 11.58
CA ILE A 79 -10.67 -9.09 11.51
C ILE A 79 -11.05 -10.25 12.45
N ALA A 80 -11.46 -9.96 13.70
CA ALA A 80 -11.91 -10.99 14.62
C ALA A 80 -13.16 -11.75 14.12
N TRP A 81 -13.98 -11.11 13.28
CA TRP A 81 -15.13 -11.72 12.59
C TRP A 81 -14.78 -12.41 11.26
N GLY A 82 -13.50 -12.54 10.92
CA GLY A 82 -13.01 -13.30 9.77
C GLY A 82 -12.69 -12.48 8.52
N LEU A 83 -12.53 -11.15 8.63
CA LEU A 83 -11.98 -10.37 7.52
C LEU A 83 -10.50 -10.73 7.31
N GLU A 84 -10.17 -11.16 6.11
CA GLU A 84 -8.82 -11.52 5.67
C GLU A 84 -8.47 -10.86 4.33
N TYR A 85 -7.19 -10.90 3.97
CA TYR A 85 -6.77 -10.49 2.64
C TYR A 85 -7.31 -11.42 1.55
N PRO A 86 -7.52 -10.91 0.32
CA PRO A 86 -7.91 -11.76 -0.80
C PRO A 86 -6.93 -12.92 -1.01
N ALA A 87 -7.46 -14.07 -1.39
CA ALA A 87 -6.64 -15.27 -1.60
C ALA A 87 -5.82 -15.13 -2.90
N ILE A 88 -4.61 -15.67 -2.86
CA ILE A 88 -3.72 -15.81 -4.02
C ILE A 88 -3.59 -17.30 -4.28
N ASP A 89 -3.85 -17.73 -5.51
CA ASP A 89 -3.68 -19.11 -5.93
C ASP A 89 -2.21 -19.46 -6.21
N GLY A 90 -1.94 -20.72 -6.56
CA GLY A 90 -0.59 -21.21 -6.83
C GLY A 90 0.10 -20.56 -8.04
N ASP A 91 -0.64 -19.80 -8.86
CA ASP A 91 -0.14 -19.10 -10.05
C ASP A 91 0.02 -17.58 -9.81
N ASP A 92 0.10 -17.16 -8.55
CA ASP A 92 0.20 -15.74 -8.17
C ASP A 92 -1.00 -14.91 -8.67
N HIS A 93 -2.17 -15.54 -8.78
CA HIS A 93 -3.40 -14.91 -9.25
C HIS A 93 -4.44 -14.80 -8.15
N THR A 94 -5.12 -13.66 -8.16
CA THR A 94 -6.26 -13.38 -7.29
C THR A 94 -7.54 -13.54 -8.09
N LYS A 95 -8.56 -14.13 -7.47
CA LYS A 95 -9.86 -14.30 -8.11
C LYS A 95 -10.43 -12.93 -8.48
N LEU A 96 -10.97 -12.83 -9.69
CA LEU A 96 -11.54 -11.59 -10.21
C LEU A 96 -12.65 -11.09 -9.27
N GLY A 97 -12.49 -9.85 -8.79
CA GLY A 97 -13.45 -9.17 -7.92
C GLY A 97 -13.15 -9.22 -6.42
N GLU A 98 -12.35 -10.19 -5.93
CA GLU A 98 -12.00 -10.24 -4.50
C GLU A 98 -11.23 -8.99 -4.03
N PRO A 99 -10.23 -8.46 -4.78
CA PRO A 99 -9.55 -7.24 -4.38
C PRO A 99 -10.50 -6.04 -4.29
N GLN A 100 -11.49 -5.94 -5.20
CA GLN A 100 -12.49 -4.88 -5.13
C GLN A 100 -13.37 -5.02 -3.89
N ALA A 101 -13.90 -6.23 -3.62
CA ALA A 101 -14.74 -6.48 -2.45
C ALA A 101 -13.99 -6.18 -1.14
N PHE A 102 -12.71 -6.52 -1.08
CA PHE A 102 -11.85 -6.18 0.06
C PHE A 102 -11.68 -4.67 0.22
N LEU A 103 -11.37 -3.94 -0.86
CA LEU A 103 -11.26 -2.48 -0.83
C LEU A 103 -12.58 -1.80 -0.44
N GLU A 104 -13.73 -2.32 -0.88
CA GLU A 104 -15.05 -1.84 -0.46
C GLU A 104 -15.31 -2.09 1.03
N LYS A 105 -14.82 -3.19 1.61
CA LYS A 105 -14.87 -3.42 3.06
C LYS A 105 -14.01 -2.42 3.81
N LEU A 106 -12.79 -2.17 3.34
CA LEU A 106 -11.91 -1.17 3.94
C LEU A 106 -12.47 0.26 3.84
N TYR A 107 -13.16 0.58 2.73
CA TYR A 107 -13.85 1.86 2.55
C TYR A 107 -14.83 2.15 3.69
N GLU A 108 -15.60 1.15 4.11
CA GLU A 108 -16.55 1.29 5.23
C GLU A 108 -15.81 1.32 6.58
N ILE A 109 -14.88 0.38 6.81
CA ILE A 109 -14.12 0.25 8.07
C ILE A 109 -13.38 1.54 8.41
N PHE A 110 -12.68 2.10 7.43
CA PHE A 110 -11.92 3.34 7.58
C PHE A 110 -12.74 4.57 7.20
N SER A 111 -14.02 4.42 6.84
CA SER A 111 -14.88 5.55 6.46
C SER A 111 -14.20 6.48 5.42
N TRP A 112 -13.57 5.92 4.39
CA TRP A 112 -12.80 6.66 3.39
C TRP A 112 -13.63 7.78 2.75
N GLY A 113 -14.94 7.56 2.53
CA GLY A 113 -15.84 8.60 2.00
C GLY A 113 -15.93 9.89 2.82
N LYS A 114 -15.56 9.85 4.10
CA LYS A 114 -15.52 11.03 4.98
C LYS A 114 -14.10 11.58 5.17
N CYS A 115 -13.12 10.71 5.09
CA CYS A 115 -11.76 11.00 5.55
C CYS A 115 -10.81 11.29 4.39
N GLU A 116 -11.08 10.72 3.22
CA GLU A 116 -10.18 10.71 2.07
C GLU A 116 -10.77 11.55 0.93
N SER A 117 -9.91 11.98 0.01
CA SER A 117 -10.33 12.77 -1.15
C SER A 117 -11.30 12.02 -2.05
N ALA A 118 -12.36 12.71 -2.52
CA ALA A 118 -13.23 12.22 -3.59
C ALA A 118 -12.50 12.10 -4.94
N GLU A 119 -11.32 12.71 -5.07
CA GLU A 119 -10.45 12.51 -6.23
C GLU A 119 -9.65 11.20 -6.14
N THR A 120 -9.62 10.52 -4.99
CA THR A 120 -8.90 9.25 -4.78
C THR A 120 -9.83 8.17 -4.18
N ILE A 121 -9.44 7.53 -3.08
CA ILE A 121 -10.11 6.39 -2.46
C ILE A 121 -11.38 6.78 -1.69
N GLY A 122 -11.60 8.08 -1.44
CA GLY A 122 -12.86 8.59 -0.90
C GLY A 122 -14.03 8.45 -1.88
N ASN A 123 -13.76 8.26 -3.17
CA ASN A 123 -14.76 7.96 -4.17
C ASN A 123 -14.90 6.45 -4.39
N LYS A 124 -15.96 5.88 -3.82
CA LYS A 124 -16.26 4.44 -3.89
C LYS A 124 -16.30 3.90 -5.32
N ASN A 125 -16.75 4.71 -6.29
CA ASN A 125 -16.85 4.28 -7.70
C ASN A 125 -15.48 4.08 -8.36
N ARG A 126 -14.40 4.66 -7.82
CA ARG A 126 -13.04 4.46 -8.34
C ARG A 126 -12.38 3.18 -7.82
N LEU A 127 -12.92 2.56 -6.76
CA LEU A 127 -12.31 1.38 -6.12
C LEU A 127 -12.20 0.19 -7.08
N SER A 128 -13.17 0.00 -7.98
CA SER A 128 -13.12 -1.05 -9.00
C SER A 128 -11.91 -0.89 -9.93
N TRP A 129 -11.64 0.34 -10.37
CA TRP A 129 -10.48 0.65 -11.20
C TRP A 129 -9.16 0.50 -10.41
N TYR A 130 -9.11 0.98 -9.18
CA TYR A 130 -7.94 0.80 -8.32
C TYR A 130 -7.67 -0.67 -7.99
N ALA A 131 -8.70 -1.50 -7.82
CA ALA A 131 -8.57 -2.94 -7.62
C ALA A 131 -7.88 -3.62 -8.82
N VAL A 132 -8.20 -3.17 -10.04
CA VAL A 132 -7.56 -3.68 -11.27
C VAL A 132 -6.09 -3.30 -11.30
N ILE A 133 -5.75 -2.03 -11.03
CA ILE A 133 -4.35 -1.57 -10.99
C ILE A 133 -3.58 -2.32 -9.90
N LEU A 134 -4.14 -2.41 -8.70
CA LEU A 134 -3.57 -3.14 -7.58
C LEU A 134 -3.27 -4.60 -7.94
N ARG A 135 -4.23 -5.30 -8.57
CA ARG A 135 -4.03 -6.68 -9.03
C ARG A 135 -2.87 -6.80 -10.02
N TYR A 136 -2.81 -5.92 -11.03
CA TYR A 136 -1.68 -5.97 -11.97
C TYR A 136 -0.35 -5.65 -11.29
N TRP A 137 -0.34 -4.69 -10.37
CA TRP A 137 0.84 -4.33 -9.60
C TRP A 137 1.37 -5.51 -8.80
N VAL A 138 0.56 -6.11 -7.93
CA VAL A 138 0.98 -7.23 -7.06
C VAL A 138 1.25 -8.51 -7.83
N SER A 139 0.76 -8.69 -9.05
CA SER A 139 1.16 -9.82 -9.91
C SER A 139 2.55 -9.63 -10.57
N GLY A 140 3.32 -8.60 -10.20
CA GLY A 140 4.69 -8.42 -10.74
C GLY A 140 4.75 -7.71 -12.09
N ASN A 141 3.64 -7.22 -12.63
CA ASN A 141 3.64 -6.56 -13.94
C ASN A 141 4.37 -5.22 -13.88
N GLY A 142 5.22 -4.95 -14.86
CA GLY A 142 5.89 -3.66 -14.98
C GLY A 142 4.93 -2.54 -15.41
N PHE A 143 5.32 -1.28 -15.18
CA PHE A 143 4.51 -0.10 -15.50
C PHE A 143 3.99 -0.10 -16.94
N GLY A 144 4.83 -0.46 -17.92
CA GLY A 144 4.45 -0.50 -19.33
C GLY A 144 3.25 -1.41 -19.61
N MET A 145 3.18 -2.57 -18.95
CA MET A 145 2.06 -3.50 -19.10
C MET A 145 0.79 -2.97 -18.42
N ILE A 146 0.91 -2.35 -17.24
CA ILE A 146 -0.24 -1.75 -16.54
C ILE A 146 -0.83 -0.59 -17.36
N ILE A 147 0.05 0.22 -17.96
CA ILE A 147 -0.32 1.32 -18.86
C ILE A 147 -1.00 0.79 -20.12
N ASP A 148 -0.42 -0.23 -20.77
CA ASP A 148 -0.99 -0.85 -21.98
C ASP A 148 -2.39 -1.41 -21.72
N LYS A 149 -2.61 -2.07 -20.57
CA LYS A 149 -3.93 -2.55 -20.15
C LYS A 149 -4.91 -1.40 -19.91
N SER A 150 -4.44 -0.30 -19.33
CA SER A 150 -5.28 0.87 -19.07
C SER A 150 -5.69 1.57 -20.38
N LEU A 151 -4.77 1.68 -21.35
CA LEU A 151 -5.06 2.21 -22.69
C LEU A 151 -6.02 1.30 -23.46
N THR A 152 -5.80 -0.02 -23.42
CA THR A 152 -6.67 -1.01 -24.04
C THR A 152 -8.09 -0.93 -23.47
N TYR A 153 -8.20 -0.80 -22.14
CA TYR A 153 -9.49 -0.62 -21.47
C TYR A 153 -10.18 0.68 -21.92
N ALA A 154 -9.46 1.80 -21.94
CA ALA A 154 -9.99 3.09 -22.39
C ALA A 154 -10.48 3.06 -23.84
N GLN A 155 -9.74 2.38 -24.73
CA GLN A 155 -10.11 2.23 -26.13
C GLN A 155 -11.35 1.36 -26.34
N ASN A 156 -11.52 0.30 -25.54
CA ASN A 156 -12.63 -0.65 -25.68
C ASN A 156 -13.90 -0.24 -24.90
N SER A 157 -13.79 0.79 -24.06
CA SER A 157 -14.89 1.30 -23.25
C SER A 157 -15.64 2.41 -23.98
N PHE A 158 -16.88 2.15 -24.39
CA PHE A 158 -17.69 3.08 -25.20
C PHE A 158 -17.88 4.46 -24.54
N ASP A 159 -18.00 4.51 -23.22
CA ASP A 159 -18.24 5.74 -22.45
C ASP A 159 -16.98 6.29 -21.75
N TYR A 160 -15.78 5.82 -22.12
CA TYR A 160 -14.55 6.34 -21.49
C TYR A 160 -14.35 7.81 -21.84
N LYS A 161 -14.12 8.63 -20.83
CA LYS A 161 -13.88 10.07 -20.97
C LYS A 161 -12.56 10.44 -20.34
N VAL A 162 -11.88 11.40 -20.95
CA VAL A 162 -10.70 12.05 -20.38
C VAL A 162 -11.06 13.47 -19.97
N ARG A 163 -10.42 13.98 -18.92
CA ARG A 163 -10.62 15.35 -18.45
C ARG A 163 -9.57 16.27 -19.08
N ILE A 164 -10.04 17.28 -19.82
CA ILE A 164 -9.19 18.31 -20.45
C ILE A 164 -9.75 19.67 -20.06
N ASP A 165 -8.93 20.53 -19.45
CA ASP A 165 -9.30 21.87 -19.00
C ASP A 165 -10.59 21.89 -18.16
N GLY A 166 -10.75 20.88 -17.29
CA GLY A 166 -11.92 20.72 -16.43
C GLY A 166 -13.14 20.08 -17.07
N GLN A 167 -13.13 19.83 -18.39
CA GLN A 167 -14.25 19.22 -19.11
C GLN A 167 -14.01 17.74 -19.39
N LEU A 168 -15.05 16.92 -19.21
CA LEU A 168 -15.03 15.51 -19.59
C LEU A 168 -15.40 15.37 -21.07
N ILE A 169 -14.45 14.88 -21.87
CA ILE A 169 -14.66 14.66 -23.30
C ILE A 169 -14.46 13.18 -23.65
N PRO A 170 -15.15 12.67 -24.69
CA PRO A 170 -14.96 11.29 -25.15
C PRO A 170 -13.49 10.99 -25.48
N TYR A 171 -13.03 9.81 -25.05
CA TYR A 171 -11.67 9.37 -25.34
C TYR A 171 -11.46 9.12 -26.83
N ASN A 172 -10.27 9.46 -27.31
CA ASN A 172 -9.85 9.26 -28.70
C ASN A 172 -8.48 8.60 -28.68
N HIS A 173 -8.43 7.30 -28.98
CA HIS A 173 -7.20 6.50 -28.98
C HIS A 173 -6.16 6.99 -30.01
N GLN A 174 -6.57 7.74 -31.03
CA GLN A 174 -5.66 8.34 -32.03
C GLN A 174 -5.00 9.64 -31.51
N SER A 175 -5.59 10.27 -30.49
CA SER A 175 -5.03 11.47 -29.88
C SER A 175 -3.87 11.12 -28.95
N MET A 176 -2.68 11.66 -29.25
CA MET A 176 -1.52 11.54 -28.36
C MET A 176 -1.80 12.15 -26.98
N MET A 177 -2.47 13.31 -26.94
CA MET A 177 -2.84 13.97 -25.69
C MET A 177 -3.75 13.09 -24.82
N HIS A 178 -4.77 12.47 -25.41
CA HIS A 178 -5.71 11.63 -24.64
C HIS A 178 -5.01 10.38 -24.11
N ARG A 179 -4.13 9.76 -24.91
CA ARG A 179 -3.30 8.64 -24.44
C ARG A 179 -2.40 9.05 -23.27
N ASN A 180 -1.73 10.19 -23.38
CA ASN A 180 -0.88 10.70 -22.31
C ASN A 180 -1.66 10.99 -21.01
N ILE A 181 -2.92 11.44 -21.11
CA ILE A 181 -3.78 11.61 -19.94
C ILE A 181 -4.04 10.27 -19.25
N VAL A 182 -4.45 9.24 -20.00
CA VAL A 182 -4.69 7.90 -19.44
C VAL A 182 -3.42 7.32 -18.82
N MET A 183 -2.26 7.49 -19.48
CA MET A 183 -0.95 7.08 -18.94
C MET A 183 -0.65 7.79 -17.61
N SER A 184 -0.82 9.11 -17.58
CA SER A 184 -0.57 9.94 -16.39
C SER A 184 -1.50 9.57 -15.24
N GLU A 185 -2.81 9.40 -15.50
CA GLU A 185 -3.79 8.96 -14.50
C GLU A 185 -3.45 7.58 -13.94
N THR A 186 -2.97 6.66 -14.79
CA THR A 186 -2.56 5.31 -14.39
C THR A 186 -1.34 5.36 -13.47
N LEU A 187 -0.29 6.12 -13.84
CA LEU A 187 0.91 6.30 -13.03
C LEU A 187 0.57 6.96 -11.69
N GLN A 188 -0.23 8.03 -11.73
CA GLN A 188 -0.69 8.72 -10.54
C GLN A 188 -1.45 7.79 -9.60
N ALA A 189 -2.30 6.90 -10.12
CA ALA A 189 -3.01 5.91 -9.32
C ALA A 189 -2.06 4.88 -8.69
N ILE A 190 -1.00 4.46 -9.38
CA ILE A 190 0.00 3.57 -8.77
C ILE A 190 0.71 4.30 -7.62
N GLU A 191 1.17 5.53 -7.83
CA GLU A 191 1.94 6.27 -6.82
C GLU A 191 1.08 6.70 -5.61
N SER A 192 0.00 7.44 -5.82
CA SER A 192 -0.75 8.05 -4.71
C SER A 192 -1.81 7.12 -4.10
N VAL A 193 -2.27 6.12 -4.85
CA VAL A 193 -3.30 5.20 -4.35
C VAL A 193 -2.70 3.86 -3.95
N VAL A 194 -2.00 3.15 -4.84
CA VAL A 194 -1.46 1.82 -4.50
C VAL A 194 -0.30 1.93 -3.52
N LEU A 195 0.75 2.67 -3.88
CA LEU A 195 1.99 2.75 -3.11
C LEU A 195 1.92 3.64 -1.88
N PHE A 196 1.00 4.61 -1.86
CA PHE A 196 0.83 5.50 -0.71
C PHE A 196 -0.41 5.12 0.12
N SER A 197 -1.61 5.30 -0.42
CA SER A 197 -2.83 5.16 0.38
C SER A 197 -3.07 3.71 0.82
N PHE A 198 -3.14 2.77 -0.12
CA PHE A 198 -3.36 1.35 0.18
C PHE A 198 -2.22 0.77 1.00
N ALA A 199 -0.95 1.09 0.70
CA ALA A 199 0.18 0.64 1.51
C ALA A 199 0.01 1.02 3.00
N ASN A 200 -0.37 2.28 3.30
CA ASN A 200 -0.60 2.70 4.68
C ASN A 200 -1.75 1.93 5.37
N TYR A 201 -2.88 1.76 4.68
CA TYR A 201 -4.02 1.01 5.23
C TYR A 201 -3.74 -0.50 5.34
N PHE A 202 -2.97 -1.06 4.42
CA PHE A 202 -2.59 -2.47 4.42
C PHE A 202 -1.55 -2.77 5.50
N LEU A 203 -0.61 -1.85 5.76
CA LEU A 203 0.28 -1.96 6.92
C LEU A 203 -0.54 -2.10 8.21
N ARG A 204 -1.52 -1.21 8.39
CA ARG A 204 -2.41 -1.24 9.57
C ARG A 204 -3.23 -2.51 9.65
N PHE A 205 -3.75 -2.99 8.52
CA PHE A 205 -4.44 -4.27 8.45
C PHE A 205 -3.53 -5.42 8.89
N SER A 206 -2.31 -5.50 8.34
CA SER A 206 -1.34 -6.57 8.62
C SER A 206 -0.93 -6.59 10.08
N GLU A 207 -0.63 -5.43 10.67
CA GLU A 207 -0.31 -5.31 12.10
C GLU A 207 -1.47 -5.74 13.00
N ALA A 208 -2.71 -5.33 12.68
CA ALA A 208 -3.89 -5.74 13.43
C ALA A 208 -4.14 -7.25 13.27
N TYR A 209 -4.00 -7.78 12.06
CA TYR A 209 -4.21 -9.19 11.75
C TYR A 209 -3.22 -10.08 12.50
N LYS A 210 -1.92 -9.75 12.47
CA LYS A 210 -0.87 -10.46 13.21
C LYS A 210 -1.15 -10.48 14.71
N ARG A 211 -1.53 -9.34 15.29
CA ARG A 211 -1.83 -9.21 16.72
C ARG A 211 -3.03 -10.06 17.15
N ILE A 212 -4.11 -10.04 16.38
CA ILE A 212 -5.35 -10.77 16.69
C ILE A 212 -5.14 -12.29 16.56
N HIS A 213 -4.35 -12.73 15.58
CA HIS A 213 -4.10 -14.15 15.33
C HIS A 213 -2.82 -14.69 16.02
N GLY A 214 -2.07 -13.86 16.75
CA GLY A 214 -0.85 -14.27 17.44
C GLY A 214 0.30 -14.66 16.50
N ILE A 215 0.42 -13.99 15.35
CA ILE A 215 1.49 -14.24 14.36
C ILE A 215 2.71 -13.39 14.73
N GLU A 216 3.81 -14.03 15.13
CA GLU A 216 5.06 -13.35 15.54
C GLU A 216 6.03 -13.09 14.36
N GLY A 217 5.76 -13.62 13.17
CA GLY A 217 6.66 -13.58 12.01
C GLY A 217 6.04 -13.07 10.72
N GLU A 218 6.54 -13.58 9.60
CA GLU A 218 6.04 -13.27 8.26
C GLU A 218 4.65 -13.89 8.04
N MET A 219 3.78 -13.14 7.36
CA MET A 219 2.48 -13.65 6.91
C MET A 219 2.66 -14.25 5.51
N ASN A 220 2.03 -15.40 5.26
CA ASN A 220 2.08 -16.02 3.93
C ASN A 220 1.32 -15.22 2.86
N ASN A 221 0.22 -14.56 3.24
CA ASN A 221 -0.63 -13.75 2.38
C ASN A 221 -0.61 -12.30 2.91
N ASP A 222 0.51 -11.60 2.72
CA ASP A 222 0.71 -10.24 3.21
C ASP A 222 0.61 -9.24 2.05
N TRP A 223 -0.58 -8.69 1.83
CA TRP A 223 -0.77 -7.73 0.73
C TRP A 223 -0.05 -6.41 0.96
N TYR A 224 0.31 -6.07 2.20
CA TYR A 224 1.18 -4.91 2.43
C TYR A 224 2.56 -5.15 1.81
N GLU A 225 3.16 -6.30 2.09
CA GLU A 225 4.43 -6.73 1.47
C GLU A 225 4.31 -6.79 -0.05
N PHE A 226 3.23 -7.38 -0.59
CA PHE A 226 3.07 -7.50 -2.04
C PHE A 226 2.92 -6.15 -2.74
N VAL A 227 2.28 -5.17 -2.09
CA VAL A 227 2.18 -3.80 -2.58
C VAL A 227 3.54 -3.11 -2.53
N GLU A 228 4.27 -3.24 -1.43
CA GLU A 228 5.60 -2.62 -1.26
C GLU A 228 6.58 -3.08 -2.34
N TYR A 229 6.64 -4.39 -2.60
CA TYR A 229 7.55 -4.97 -3.59
C TYR A 229 6.96 -5.09 -5.00
N GLY A 230 5.68 -4.78 -5.16
CA GLY A 230 4.95 -4.90 -6.42
C GLY A 230 4.98 -6.30 -7.02
N THR A 231 4.95 -7.33 -6.17
CA THR A 231 4.92 -8.74 -6.57
C THR A 231 4.51 -9.63 -5.40
N THR A 232 3.80 -10.73 -5.67
CA THR A 232 3.55 -11.83 -4.71
C THR A 232 4.67 -12.88 -4.71
N ASN A 233 5.63 -12.77 -5.63
CA ASN A 233 6.65 -13.78 -5.81
C ASN A 233 7.71 -13.70 -4.69
N LYS A 234 7.72 -14.68 -3.80
CA LYS A 234 8.62 -14.74 -2.63
C LYS A 234 10.11 -14.58 -2.97
N LEU A 235 10.58 -15.12 -4.09
CA LEU A 235 11.99 -14.93 -4.51
C LEU A 235 12.28 -13.48 -4.87
N THR A 236 11.40 -12.83 -5.64
CA THR A 236 11.59 -11.40 -5.99
C THR A 236 11.50 -10.52 -4.75
N ILE A 237 10.59 -10.80 -3.82
CA ILE A 237 10.50 -10.09 -2.53
C ILE A 237 11.80 -10.28 -1.73
N PHE A 238 12.26 -11.51 -1.57
CA PHE A 238 13.51 -11.83 -0.87
C PHE A 238 14.70 -11.08 -1.47
N LEU A 239 14.84 -11.05 -2.80
CA LEU A 239 15.94 -10.35 -3.46
C LEU A 239 15.87 -8.83 -3.22
N GLN A 240 14.68 -8.23 -3.38
CA GLN A 240 14.51 -6.79 -3.15
C GLN A 240 14.73 -6.39 -1.68
N ARG A 241 14.31 -7.24 -0.72
CA ARG A 241 14.63 -7.10 0.71
C ARG A 241 16.13 -7.04 0.99
N ASN A 242 16.89 -7.81 0.22
CA ASN A 242 18.35 -7.84 0.33
C ASN A 242 19.01 -6.70 -0.45
N GLY A 243 18.26 -5.80 -1.09
CA GLY A 243 18.79 -4.60 -1.75
C GLY A 243 18.92 -4.68 -3.27
N PHE A 244 18.50 -5.79 -3.89
CA PHE A 244 18.46 -5.85 -5.36
C PHE A 244 17.37 -4.96 -5.93
N SER A 245 17.67 -4.31 -7.04
CA SER A 245 16.72 -3.64 -7.92
C SER A 245 15.67 -4.62 -8.42
N ARG A 246 14.49 -4.09 -8.77
CA ARG A 246 13.40 -4.89 -9.31
C ARG A 246 13.82 -5.59 -10.61
N GLU A 247 14.54 -4.89 -11.47
CA GLU A 247 15.03 -5.38 -12.75
C GLU A 247 15.96 -6.60 -12.56
N THR A 248 16.92 -6.49 -11.63
CA THR A 248 17.83 -7.60 -11.31
C THR A 248 17.10 -8.74 -10.61
N ALA A 249 16.18 -8.45 -9.69
CA ALA A 249 15.38 -9.47 -9.03
C ALA A 249 14.51 -10.27 -10.03
N LEU A 250 13.93 -9.59 -11.04
CA LEU A 250 13.19 -10.23 -12.12
C LEU A 250 14.10 -11.06 -13.03
N PHE A 251 15.30 -10.58 -13.34
CA PHE A 251 16.29 -11.34 -14.11
C PHE A 251 16.70 -12.63 -13.39
N ILE A 252 17.04 -12.54 -12.11
CA ILE A 252 17.41 -13.69 -11.27
C ILE A 252 16.24 -14.67 -11.19
N ARG A 253 15.02 -14.19 -10.98
CA ARG A 253 13.82 -15.03 -10.98
C ARG A 253 13.65 -15.79 -12.29
N LYS A 254 13.82 -15.13 -13.43
CA LYS A 254 13.70 -15.74 -14.77
C LYS A 254 14.72 -16.87 -14.98
N HIS A 255 15.88 -16.77 -14.33
CA HIS A 255 16.97 -17.75 -14.40
C HIS A 255 17.15 -18.48 -13.06
N ARG A 256 16.05 -18.69 -12.29
CA ARG A 256 16.09 -19.30 -10.95
C ARG A 256 16.90 -20.59 -10.92
N SER A 257 16.67 -21.49 -11.88
CA SER A 257 17.37 -22.79 -11.95
C SER A 257 18.88 -22.65 -12.13
N GLU A 258 19.33 -21.57 -12.77
CA GLU A 258 20.75 -21.32 -13.03
C GLU A 258 21.43 -20.69 -11.82
N TYR A 259 20.80 -19.69 -11.19
CA TYR A 259 21.47 -18.81 -10.23
C TYR A 259 20.99 -18.91 -8.78
N VAL A 260 19.90 -19.62 -8.46
CA VAL A 260 19.32 -19.64 -7.11
C VAL A 260 19.33 -21.05 -6.52
N VAL A 261 19.62 -21.15 -5.22
CA VAL A 261 19.46 -22.36 -4.42
C VAL A 261 18.58 -22.09 -3.20
N GLY A 262 17.90 -23.13 -2.69
CA GLY A 262 17.25 -23.09 -1.37
C GLY A 262 15.89 -22.40 -1.30
N LEU A 263 15.09 -22.41 -2.37
CA LEU A 263 13.71 -21.92 -2.26
C LEU A 263 12.72 -22.95 -1.68
N ASP A 264 13.17 -24.18 -1.42
CA ASP A 264 12.33 -25.27 -0.93
C ASP A 264 12.66 -25.47 0.57
N ASP A 265 11.63 -25.42 1.44
CA ASP A 265 11.53 -25.25 2.93
C ASP A 265 12.59 -25.89 3.88
N SER A 266 13.84 -26.00 3.48
CA SER A 266 14.91 -26.62 4.28
C SER A 266 16.30 -26.02 4.06
N LYS A 267 16.46 -25.10 3.12
CA LYS A 267 17.74 -24.39 2.90
C LYS A 267 17.49 -22.89 2.79
N PRO A 268 18.41 -22.04 3.28
CA PRO A 268 18.31 -20.61 3.04
C PRO A 268 18.47 -20.31 1.54
N VAL A 269 17.73 -19.31 1.05
CA VAL A 269 17.89 -18.83 -0.31
C VAL A 269 19.29 -18.23 -0.47
N LYS A 270 20.06 -18.70 -1.46
CA LYS A 270 21.39 -18.17 -1.81
C LYS A 270 21.51 -17.99 -3.31
N ILE A 271 22.39 -17.07 -3.71
CA ILE A 271 22.70 -16.75 -5.10
C ILE A 271 24.05 -17.37 -5.47
N LYS A 272 24.10 -18.13 -6.57
CA LYS A 272 25.34 -18.69 -7.06
C LYS A 272 26.20 -17.61 -7.71
N LYS A 273 27.50 -17.58 -7.40
CA LYS A 273 28.47 -16.60 -7.94
C LYS A 273 28.64 -16.68 -9.45
N ASN A 274 28.26 -17.80 -10.09
CA ASN A 274 28.28 -17.92 -11.54
C ASN A 274 27.41 -16.87 -12.26
N ILE A 275 26.48 -16.19 -11.57
CA ILE A 275 25.72 -15.06 -12.12
C ILE A 275 26.61 -13.88 -12.55
N LEU A 276 27.82 -13.76 -12.00
CA LEU A 276 28.82 -12.77 -12.46
C LEU A 276 29.21 -12.97 -13.94
N ASN A 277 28.91 -14.14 -14.51
CA ASN A 277 29.15 -14.47 -15.92
C ASN A 277 27.86 -14.46 -16.77
N CYS A 278 26.76 -13.88 -16.28
CA CYS A 278 25.46 -13.91 -16.96
C CYS A 278 25.36 -13.04 -18.23
N GLY A 279 26.41 -12.26 -18.55
CA GLY A 279 26.48 -11.41 -19.75
C GLY A 279 25.63 -10.14 -19.70
N ASN A 280 24.83 -9.92 -18.65
CA ASN A 280 24.09 -8.68 -18.44
C ASN A 280 24.88 -7.74 -17.52
N PHE A 281 25.52 -6.72 -18.09
CA PHE A 281 26.40 -5.80 -17.37
C PHE A 281 25.73 -5.15 -16.15
N SER A 282 24.46 -4.73 -16.27
CA SER A 282 23.74 -4.11 -15.14
C SER A 282 23.54 -5.07 -13.98
N VAL A 283 23.19 -6.33 -14.28
CA VAL A 283 23.04 -7.38 -13.27
C VAL A 283 24.39 -7.73 -12.64
N VAL A 284 25.45 -7.84 -13.45
CA VAL A 284 26.79 -8.17 -12.94
C VAL A 284 27.29 -7.10 -11.99
N SER A 285 27.21 -5.82 -12.38
CA SER A 285 27.65 -4.70 -11.55
C SER A 285 26.92 -4.68 -10.20
N GLU A 286 25.60 -4.85 -10.21
CA GLU A 286 24.81 -4.86 -8.98
C GLU A 286 25.11 -6.08 -8.11
N VAL A 287 25.32 -7.26 -8.71
CA VAL A 287 25.71 -8.46 -7.97
C VAL A 287 27.10 -8.32 -7.36
N GLU A 288 28.06 -7.71 -8.05
CA GLU A 288 29.40 -7.45 -7.50
C GLU A 288 29.29 -6.61 -6.22
N ASP A 289 28.56 -5.49 -6.27
CA ASP A 289 28.32 -4.63 -5.11
C ASP A 289 27.62 -5.39 -3.97
N MET A 290 26.60 -6.18 -4.30
CA MET A 290 25.88 -6.99 -3.33
C MET A 290 26.76 -8.08 -2.69
N SER A 291 27.69 -8.67 -3.44
CA SER A 291 28.60 -9.70 -2.94
C SER A 291 29.61 -9.17 -1.93
N ILE A 292 29.92 -7.87 -2.01
CA ILE A 292 30.79 -7.18 -1.06
C ILE A 292 30.00 -6.81 0.20
N ASN A 293 28.77 -6.28 0.03
CA ASN A 293 27.96 -5.77 1.14
C ASN A 293 27.25 -6.88 1.94
N ASN A 294 26.87 -7.98 1.30
CA ASN A 294 26.17 -9.11 1.91
C ASN A 294 26.74 -10.44 1.39
N PRO A 295 27.99 -10.79 1.74
CA PRO A 295 28.68 -11.97 1.20
C PRO A 295 27.98 -13.28 1.56
N ASP A 296 27.30 -13.32 2.70
CA ASP A 296 26.55 -14.49 3.14
C ASP A 296 25.42 -14.84 2.17
N LEU A 297 24.90 -13.89 1.39
CA LEU A 297 23.86 -14.16 0.40
C LEU A 297 24.33 -15.06 -0.76
N PHE A 298 25.65 -15.24 -0.92
CA PHE A 298 26.25 -15.90 -2.06
C PHE A 298 26.84 -17.27 -1.73
N VAL A 299 26.79 -18.15 -2.72
CA VAL A 299 27.43 -19.48 -2.72
C VAL A 299 28.20 -19.68 -4.02
N ASP A 300 29.14 -20.60 -4.02
CA ASP A 300 29.91 -20.93 -5.23
C ASP A 300 29.05 -21.60 -6.32
#